data_AF-A0A0K2ZHI3-F1
#
_entry.id   AF-A0A0K2ZHI3-F1
#
_cell.length_a   1.000
_cell.length_b   1.000
_cell.length_c   1.000
_cell.angle_alpha   90.00
_cell.angle_beta   90.00
_cell.angle_gamma   90.00
#
_symmetry.space_group_name_H-M   'P 1'
#
loop_
_entity.id
_entity.type
_entity.pdbx_description
1 polymer ?
#
loop_
_entity_poly.entity_id
_entity_poly.type
_entity_poly.pdbx_seq_one_letter_code
_entity_poly.pdbx_strand_id
1 'polypeptide(L)'
;MTYTAADGTTHDINGTHPNRDNNPLDIRSGTFADNHGTLGDDRGFAIFSSPQAGLDAAAANMDRLNNNAGGTATLSDLITSWSPPSENPTSEMITTITTNSGLNPSDQWSSLSSDQRNAFISAYGKREGWDPNNH
;
A
#
# COMPACT_ATOMS: atom_id res chain seq x y z
N MET A 1 14.76 -8.46 -6.56
CA MET A 1 15.32 -7.69 -7.71
C MET A 1 16.82 -7.90 -7.70
N THR A 2 17.40 -7.95 -8.87
CA THR A 2 18.84 -7.96 -9.03
C THR A 2 19.22 -6.59 -9.58
N TYR A 3 19.88 -5.73 -8.79
CA TYR A 3 20.42 -4.47 -9.31
C TYR A 3 21.93 -4.54 -9.36
N THR A 4 22.52 -3.99 -10.41
CA THR A 4 23.96 -3.84 -10.54
C THR A 4 24.34 -2.42 -10.18
N ALA A 5 25.09 -2.24 -9.09
CA ALA A 5 25.61 -0.94 -8.71
C ALA A 5 26.64 -0.43 -9.73
N ALA A 6 26.99 0.86 -9.66
CA ALA A 6 27.93 1.49 -10.60
C ALA A 6 29.34 0.88 -10.59
N ASP A 7 29.69 0.13 -9.55
CA ASP A 7 30.95 -0.62 -9.42
C ASP A 7 30.89 -2.05 -9.99
N GLY A 8 29.75 -2.44 -10.57
CA GLY A 8 29.53 -3.77 -11.15
C GLY A 8 29.11 -4.84 -10.15
N THR A 9 28.89 -4.50 -8.88
CA THR A 9 28.37 -5.45 -7.89
C THR A 9 26.88 -5.70 -8.12
N THR A 10 26.51 -6.97 -8.15
CA THR A 10 25.14 -7.42 -8.34
C THR A 10 24.53 -7.78 -6.99
N HIS A 11 23.47 -7.08 -6.60
CA HIS A 11 22.76 -7.29 -5.35
C HIS A 11 21.43 -7.99 -5.60
N ASP A 12 21.28 -9.21 -5.08
CA ASP A 12 19.98 -9.87 -4.97
C ASP A 12 19.26 -9.34 -3.73
N ILE A 13 18.32 -8.44 -3.97
CA ILE A 13 17.38 -8.03 -2.93
C ILE A 13 16.33 -9.14 -2.79
N ASN A 14 16.54 -9.99 -1.79
CA ASN A 14 15.60 -11.02 -1.34
C ASN A 14 14.55 -10.37 -0.42
N GLY A 15 13.26 -10.58 -0.71
CA GLY A 15 12.16 -9.96 0.05
C GLY A 15 10.89 -9.79 -0.79
N THR A 16 9.79 -9.44 -0.14
CA THR A 16 8.52 -9.10 -0.80
C THR A 16 8.69 -7.81 -1.63
N HIS A 17 7.86 -7.61 -2.66
CA HIS A 17 7.84 -6.36 -3.42
C HIS A 17 7.67 -5.12 -2.51
N PRO A 18 6.78 -5.13 -1.51
CA PRO A 18 6.59 -4.00 -0.63
C PRO A 18 7.82 -3.49 0.09
N ASN A 19 8.69 -4.39 0.56
CA ASN A 19 9.93 -4.02 1.25
C ASN A 19 10.99 -3.54 0.27
N ARG A 20 11.17 -4.26 -0.84
CA ARG A 20 12.21 -3.97 -1.82
C ARG A 20 11.99 -2.66 -2.57
N ASP A 21 10.74 -2.40 -2.91
CA ASP A 21 10.37 -1.29 -3.78
C ASP A 21 9.94 -0.06 -2.96
N ASN A 22 10.08 -0.12 -1.63
CA ASN A 22 9.55 0.86 -0.70
C ASN A 22 8.07 1.17 -0.95
N ASN A 23 7.30 0.14 -1.29
CA ASN A 23 5.93 0.25 -1.76
C ASN A 23 4.98 -0.59 -0.88
N PRO A 24 4.70 -0.16 0.36
CA PRO A 24 4.07 -0.99 1.37
C PRO A 24 2.76 -1.66 0.96
N LEU A 25 1.98 -1.05 0.05
CA LEU A 25 0.68 -1.54 -0.42
C LEU A 25 0.68 -1.96 -1.90
N ASP A 26 1.86 -2.25 -2.47
CA ASP A 26 1.98 -2.76 -3.83
C ASP A 26 1.25 -1.88 -4.88
N ILE A 27 1.41 -0.56 -4.77
CA ILE A 27 0.89 0.42 -5.73
C ILE A 27 1.45 0.09 -7.12
N ARG A 28 0.56 -0.10 -8.09
CA ARG A 28 0.95 -0.29 -9.50
C ARG A 28 1.62 0.98 -10.05
N SER A 29 2.62 0.79 -10.91
CA SER A 29 3.21 1.89 -11.69
C SER A 29 2.18 2.55 -12.60
N GLY A 30 2.38 3.82 -12.95
CA GLY A 30 1.54 4.59 -13.85
C GLY A 30 1.25 5.98 -13.31
N THR A 31 0.39 6.73 -13.99
CA THR A 31 0.19 8.18 -13.75
C THR A 31 -0.06 8.56 -12.30
N PHE A 32 -0.81 7.74 -11.56
CA PHE A 32 -1.00 7.99 -10.13
C PHE A 32 0.33 7.94 -9.39
N ALA A 33 1.07 6.84 -9.52
CA ALA A 33 2.33 6.66 -8.82
C ALA A 33 3.37 7.70 -9.27
N ASP A 34 3.42 8.01 -10.57
CA ASP A 34 4.32 9.04 -11.13
C ASP A 34 4.08 10.42 -10.48
N ASN A 35 2.81 10.79 -10.27
CA ASN A 35 2.44 12.03 -9.56
C ASN A 35 2.80 12.02 -8.07
N HIS A 36 3.18 10.87 -7.52
CA HIS A 36 3.63 10.68 -6.14
C HIS A 36 5.14 10.36 -6.05
N GLY A 37 5.92 10.67 -7.09
CA GLY A 37 7.38 10.72 -7.03
C GLY A 37 8.06 9.35 -7.10
N THR A 38 7.54 8.44 -7.91
CA THR A 38 8.19 7.15 -8.18
C THR A 38 9.55 7.33 -8.85
N LEU A 39 10.44 6.37 -8.61
CA LEU A 39 11.77 6.30 -9.22
C LEU A 39 11.80 5.35 -10.43
N GLY A 40 10.72 4.62 -10.66
CA GLY A 40 10.59 3.61 -11.71
C GLY A 40 9.58 2.54 -11.31
N ASP A 41 9.67 1.39 -11.95
CA ASP A 41 8.86 0.22 -11.63
C ASP A 41 9.69 -1.07 -11.51
N ASP A 42 9.19 -2.00 -10.70
CA ASP A 42 9.61 -3.39 -10.66
C ASP A 42 8.42 -4.26 -11.05
N ARG A 43 8.44 -4.80 -12.28
CA ARG A 43 7.40 -5.71 -12.81
C ARG A 43 5.99 -5.09 -12.71
N GLY A 44 5.88 -3.79 -12.98
CA GLY A 44 4.61 -3.06 -12.94
C GLY A 44 4.18 -2.57 -11.56
N PHE A 45 5.01 -2.72 -10.54
CA PHE A 45 4.83 -2.08 -9.23
C PHE A 45 5.73 -0.86 -9.11
N ALA A 46 5.22 0.22 -8.54
CA ALA A 46 5.94 1.45 -8.33
C ALA A 46 7.13 1.26 -7.36
N ILE A 47 8.26 1.91 -7.64
CA ILE A 47 9.40 2.02 -6.73
C ILE A 47 9.42 3.41 -6.12
N PHE A 48 9.44 3.52 -4.80
CA PHE A 48 9.55 4.80 -4.08
C PHE A 48 10.93 5.01 -3.46
N SER A 49 11.26 6.27 -3.16
CA SER A 49 12.56 6.64 -2.59
C SER A 49 12.75 6.19 -1.14
N SER A 50 11.66 5.95 -0.40
CA SER A 50 11.69 5.49 0.99
C SER A 50 10.35 4.84 1.36
N PRO A 51 10.31 3.99 2.41
CA PRO A 51 9.05 3.39 2.87
C PRO A 51 7.99 4.45 3.20
N GLN A 52 8.42 5.57 3.79
CA GLN A 52 7.52 6.69 4.09
C GLN A 52 6.89 7.28 2.83
N ALA A 53 7.65 7.45 1.74
CA ALA A 53 7.08 7.94 0.48
C ALA A 53 6.02 6.97 -0.09
N GLY A 54 6.24 5.65 0.04
CA GLY A 54 5.23 4.66 -0.32
C GLY A 54 4.00 4.69 0.58
N LEU A 55 4.17 4.89 1.89
CA LEU A 55 3.04 5.07 2.82
C LEU A 55 2.24 6.34 2.51
N ASP A 56 2.90 7.44 2.18
CA ASP A 56 2.25 8.70 1.80
C ASP A 56 1.46 8.54 0.49
N ALA A 57 2.03 7.84 -0.50
CA ALA A 57 1.34 7.49 -1.74
C ALA A 57 0.13 6.58 -1.48
N ALA A 58 0.24 5.63 -0.54
CA ALA A 58 -0.86 4.77 -0.13
C ALA A 58 -2.01 5.58 0.50
N ALA A 59 -1.69 6.50 1.42
CA ALA A 59 -2.67 7.41 2.02
C ALA A 59 -3.39 8.26 0.96
N ALA A 60 -2.64 8.83 0.02
CA ALA A 60 -3.20 9.62 -1.07
C ALA A 60 -4.12 8.79 -1.99
N ASN A 61 -3.82 7.50 -2.21
CA ASN A 61 -4.71 6.66 -2.98
C ASN A 61 -5.98 6.29 -2.21
N MET A 62 -5.91 6.10 -0.88
CA MET A 62 -7.12 5.94 -0.05
C MET A 62 -8.00 7.19 -0.09
N ASP A 63 -7.41 8.38 -0.04
CA ASP A 63 -8.15 9.63 -0.24
C ASP A 63 -8.79 9.71 -1.63
N ARG A 64 -8.06 9.31 -2.69
CA ARG A 64 -8.58 9.24 -4.06
C ARG A 64 -9.78 8.31 -4.16
N LEU A 65 -9.68 7.10 -3.62
CA LEU A 65 -10.76 6.10 -3.63
C LEU A 65 -11.97 6.59 -2.84
N ASN A 66 -11.76 7.18 -1.66
CA ASN A 66 -12.84 7.78 -0.88
C ASN A 66 -13.55 8.89 -1.65
N ASN A 67 -12.79 9.79 -2.29
CA ASN A 67 -13.36 10.87 -3.09
C ASN A 67 -14.17 10.36 -4.28
N ASN A 68 -13.69 9.31 -4.96
CA ASN A 68 -14.43 8.66 -6.05
C ASN A 68 -15.75 8.04 -5.56
N ALA A 69 -15.83 7.64 -4.29
CA ALA A 69 -17.03 7.15 -3.64
C ALA A 69 -17.90 8.27 -3.02
N GLY A 70 -17.65 9.54 -3.35
CA GLY A 70 -18.41 10.69 -2.82
C GLY A 70 -18.05 11.08 -1.39
N GLY A 71 -16.90 10.64 -0.88
CA GLY A 71 -16.39 10.99 0.45
C GLY A 71 -16.93 10.13 1.59
N THR A 72 -17.67 9.06 1.27
CA THR A 72 -18.38 8.20 2.23
C THR A 72 -17.88 6.76 2.25
N ALA A 73 -16.72 6.46 1.64
CA ALA A 73 -16.20 5.10 1.57
C ALA A 73 -15.94 4.54 2.97
N THR A 74 -16.43 3.33 3.20
CA THR A 74 -16.05 2.54 4.37
C THR A 74 -14.69 1.87 4.15
N LEU A 75 -14.07 1.38 5.22
CA LEU A 75 -12.84 0.60 5.09
C LEU A 75 -13.03 -0.66 4.23
N SER A 76 -14.20 -1.29 4.30
CA SER A 76 -14.56 -2.41 3.42
C SER A 76 -14.60 -1.99 1.94
N ASP A 77 -15.13 -0.81 1.64
CA ASP A 77 -15.19 -0.29 0.27
C ASP A 77 -13.79 0.01 -0.28
N LEU A 78 -12.91 0.57 0.56
CA LEU A 78 -11.53 0.87 0.19
C LEU A 78 -10.75 -0.42 -0.11
N ILE A 79 -10.81 -1.42 0.78
CA ILE A 79 -10.12 -2.72 0.58
C ILE A 79 -10.67 -3.42 -0.68
N THR A 80 -11.99 -3.41 -0.87
CA THR A 80 -12.60 -4.05 -2.04
C THR A 80 -12.23 -3.37 -3.35
N SER A 81 -12.12 -2.03 -3.34
CA SER A 81 -11.71 -1.25 -4.51
C SER A 81 -10.24 -1.47 -4.86
N TRP A 82 -9.40 -1.71 -3.86
CA TRP A 82 -7.96 -1.89 -4.05
C TRP A 82 -7.57 -3.33 -4.36
N SER A 83 -8.13 -4.29 -3.62
CA SER A 83 -7.88 -5.72 -3.74
C SER A 83 -9.18 -6.45 -4.06
N PRO A 84 -9.64 -6.40 -5.33
CA PRO A 84 -10.97 -6.89 -5.71
C PRO A 84 -11.10 -8.42 -5.57
N PRO A 85 -12.32 -8.93 -5.30
CA PRO A 85 -12.55 -10.34 -4.98
C PRO A 85 -12.36 -11.30 -6.16
N SER A 86 -12.29 -10.80 -7.38
CA SER A 86 -11.94 -11.60 -8.56
C SER A 86 -10.47 -12.06 -8.55
N GLU A 87 -9.62 -11.36 -7.79
CA GLU A 87 -8.17 -11.58 -7.75
C GLU A 87 -7.67 -11.92 -6.34
N ASN A 88 -8.43 -11.56 -5.31
CA ASN A 88 -8.00 -11.62 -3.92
C ASN A 88 -9.04 -12.24 -2.99
N PRO A 89 -8.64 -12.82 -1.85
CA PRO A 89 -9.56 -13.24 -0.78
C PRO A 89 -10.07 -12.01 0.02
N THR A 90 -10.78 -11.09 -0.63
CA THR A 90 -11.13 -9.75 -0.09
C THR A 90 -11.83 -9.80 1.27
N SER A 91 -12.76 -10.76 1.49
CA SER A 91 -13.46 -10.90 2.78
C SER A 91 -12.50 -11.20 3.95
N GLU A 92 -11.51 -12.05 3.71
CA GLU A 92 -10.46 -12.38 4.68
C GLU A 92 -9.52 -11.19 4.89
N MET A 93 -9.18 -10.47 3.82
CA MET A 93 -8.37 -9.25 3.90
C MET A 93 -9.06 -8.18 4.74
N ILE A 94 -10.36 -7.94 4.51
CA ILE A 94 -11.16 -7.02 5.32
C ILE A 94 -11.05 -7.41 6.79
N THR A 95 -11.36 -8.66 7.12
CA THR A 95 -11.30 -9.15 8.51
C THR A 95 -9.91 -8.97 9.13
N THR A 96 -8.87 -9.34 8.38
CA THR A 96 -7.47 -9.30 8.84
C THR A 96 -7.01 -7.85 9.09
N ILE A 97 -7.22 -6.97 8.12
CA ILE A 97 -6.75 -5.59 8.15
C ILE A 97 -7.48 -4.80 9.24
N THR A 98 -8.80 -4.96 9.37
CA THR A 98 -9.57 -4.24 10.39
C THR A 98 -9.25 -4.76 11.80
N THR A 99 -9.08 -6.08 11.98
CA THR A 99 -8.64 -6.66 13.26
C THR A 99 -7.25 -6.13 13.67
N ASN A 100 -6.30 -6.14 12.75
CA ASN A 100 -4.92 -5.72 13.03
C ASN A 100 -4.76 -4.20 13.20
N SER A 101 -5.67 -3.40 12.65
CA SER A 101 -5.71 -1.95 12.86
C SER A 101 -6.57 -1.52 14.05
N GLY A 102 -7.38 -2.42 14.63
CA GLY A 102 -8.31 -2.09 15.71
C GLY A 102 -9.51 -1.26 15.26
N LEU A 103 -9.85 -1.31 13.97
CA LEU A 103 -10.95 -0.54 13.35
C LEU A 103 -12.09 -1.47 12.94
N ASN A 104 -13.23 -0.89 12.56
CA ASN A 104 -14.37 -1.64 12.03
C ASN A 104 -14.44 -1.52 10.51
N PRO A 105 -14.85 -2.59 9.79
CA PRO A 105 -15.04 -2.53 8.34
C PRO A 105 -16.01 -1.44 7.88
N SER A 106 -16.96 -1.05 8.72
CA SER A 106 -17.97 -0.01 8.46
C SER A 106 -17.51 1.41 8.80
N ASP A 107 -16.34 1.59 9.42
CA ASP A 107 -15.83 2.92 9.70
C ASP A 107 -15.57 3.67 8.39
N GLN A 108 -15.94 4.94 8.34
CA GLN A 108 -15.73 5.79 7.16
C GLN A 108 -14.33 6.38 7.16
N TRP A 109 -13.65 6.34 6.02
CA TRP A 109 -12.30 6.91 5.90
C TRP A 109 -12.21 8.38 6.33
N SER A 110 -13.24 9.15 5.99
CA SER A 110 -13.35 10.58 6.30
C SER A 110 -13.51 10.87 7.79
N SER A 111 -13.95 9.91 8.62
CA SER A 111 -14.09 10.10 10.06
C SER A 111 -12.86 9.68 10.88
N LEU A 112 -11.90 8.99 10.27
CA LEU A 112 -10.71 8.50 10.94
C LEU A 112 -9.70 9.61 11.24
N SER A 113 -9.09 9.57 12.43
CA SER A 113 -7.91 10.36 12.77
C SER A 113 -6.68 9.93 11.96
N SER A 114 -5.64 10.77 11.92
CA SER A 114 -4.37 10.42 11.27
C SER A 114 -3.76 9.13 11.83
N ASP A 115 -3.84 8.93 13.15
CA ASP A 115 -3.33 7.70 13.78
C ASP A 115 -4.10 6.46 13.36
N GLN A 116 -5.43 6.57 13.23
CA GLN A 116 -6.28 5.48 12.75
C GLN A 116 -6.00 5.17 11.27
N ARG A 117 -5.82 6.20 10.43
CA ARG A 117 -5.43 6.01 9.02
C ARG A 117 -4.07 5.33 8.91
N ASN A 118 -3.09 5.74 9.71
CA ASN A 118 -1.77 5.12 9.76
C ASN A 118 -1.83 3.67 10.23
N ALA A 119 -2.66 3.37 11.24
CA ALA A 119 -2.87 2.00 11.71
C ALA A 119 -3.50 1.11 10.62
N PHE A 120 -4.50 1.63 9.89
CA PHE A 120 -5.11 0.95 8.75
C PHE A 120 -4.11 0.65 7.64
N ILE A 121 -3.39 1.67 7.17
CA ILE A 121 -2.38 1.53 6.10
C ILE A 121 -1.28 0.56 6.53
N SER A 122 -0.80 0.64 7.77
CA SER A 122 0.21 -0.28 8.30
C SER A 122 -0.29 -1.72 8.36
N ALA A 123 -1.54 -1.94 8.78
CA ALA A 123 -2.15 -3.27 8.79
C ALA A 123 -2.34 -3.84 7.37
N TYR A 124 -2.70 -2.99 6.42
CA TYR A 124 -2.78 -3.33 5.00
C TYR A 124 -1.39 -3.72 4.47
N GLY A 125 -0.37 -2.89 4.67
CA GLY A 125 0.96 -3.20 4.17
C GLY A 125 1.51 -4.52 4.75
N LYS A 126 1.30 -4.77 6.04
CA LYS A 126 1.67 -6.06 6.65
C LYS A 126 0.97 -7.26 6.01
N ARG A 127 -0.29 -7.09 5.55
CA ARG A 127 -1.01 -8.12 4.80
C ARG A 127 -0.37 -8.39 3.43
N GLU A 128 0.12 -7.34 2.75
CA GLU A 128 0.89 -7.46 1.50
C GLU A 128 2.31 -8.00 1.73
N GLY A 129 2.72 -8.17 2.99
CA GLY A 129 4.03 -8.70 3.36
C GLY A 129 5.09 -7.61 3.53
N TRP A 130 4.69 -6.36 3.73
CA TRP A 130 5.57 -5.29 4.19
C TRP A 130 5.94 -5.45 5.67
N ASP A 131 7.24 -5.48 5.96
CA ASP A 131 7.76 -5.42 7.32
C ASP A 131 8.51 -4.09 7.57
N PRO A 132 8.05 -3.21 8.48
CA PRO A 132 8.72 -1.96 8.80
C PRO A 132 10.10 -2.11 9.46
N ASN A 133 10.53 -3.33 9.80
CA ASN A 133 11.85 -3.58 10.37
C ASN A 133 12.84 -4.21 9.37
N ASN A 134 12.39 -4.48 8.14
CA ASN A 134 13.17 -5.17 7.12
C ASN A 134 13.37 -4.24 5.91
N HIS A 135 14.47 -3.48 5.93
CA HIS A 135 14.84 -2.52 4.88
C HIS A 135 16.26 -2.80 4.37
#